data_AF-A0A183FCL1-F1
#
_entry.id   AF-A0A183FCL1-F1
#
_cell.length_a   1.000
_cell.length_b   1.000
_cell.length_c   1.000
_cell.angle_alpha   90.00
_cell.angle_beta   90.00
_cell.angle_gamma   90.00
#
_symmetry.space_group_name_H-M   'P 1'
#
loop_
_entity.id
_entity.type
_entity.pdbx_description
1 polymer ?
#
loop_
_entity_poly.entity_id
_entity_poly.type
_entity_poly.pdbx_seq_one_letter_code
_entity_poly.pdbx_strand_id
1 'polypeptide(L)' 'MEEAELRELFADIGRVSRVFIARDKMTNQPKGFAFVTYEMREDAERAIAKLNGIRKHHMVLKVEWTR' A
#
# COMPACT_ATOMS: atom_id res chain seq x y z
N MET A 1 -0.85 9.41 5.50
CA MET A 1 -0.05 8.52 4.65
C MET A 1 -0.39 8.83 3.20
N GLU A 2 0.53 9.49 2.52
CA GLU A 2 0.36 9.95 1.14
C GLU A 2 0.88 8.94 0.10
N GLU A 3 0.64 9.22 -1.18
CA GLU A 3 1.02 8.32 -2.27
C GLU A 3 2.53 8.11 -2.32
N ALA A 4 3.30 9.18 -2.11
CA ALA A 4 4.75 9.13 -2.05
C ALA A 4 5.25 8.19 -0.95
N GLU A 5 4.72 8.32 0.28
CA GLU A 5 5.11 7.47 1.41
C GLU A 5 4.80 5.98 1.17
N LEU A 6 3.64 5.69 0.57
CA LEU A 6 3.26 4.33 0.18
C LEU A 6 4.18 3.81 -0.91
N ARG A 7 4.44 4.62 -1.94
CA ARG A 7 5.32 4.24 -3.03
C ARG A 7 6.72 3.93 -2.52
N GLU A 8 7.30 4.76 -1.66
CA GLU A 8 8.62 4.52 -1.08
C GLU A 8 8.65 3.27 -0.21
N LEU A 9 7.64 3.09 0.66
CA LEU A 9 7.56 1.92 1.53
C LEU A 9 7.48 0.60 0.74
N PHE A 10 6.70 0.59 -0.35
CA PHE A 10 6.52 -0.59 -1.18
C PHE A 10 7.66 -0.74 -2.22
N ALA A 11 8.32 0.35 -2.62
CA ALA A 11 9.49 0.31 -3.50
C ALA A 11 10.71 -0.37 -2.87
N ASP A 12 10.81 -0.40 -1.53
CA ASP A 12 11.86 -1.15 -0.82
C ASP A 12 11.75 -2.67 -1.04
N ILE A 13 10.54 -3.16 -1.36
CA ILE A 13 10.30 -4.58 -1.60
C ILE A 13 10.55 -4.96 -3.06
N GLY A 14 10.08 -4.13 -3.99
CA GLY A 14 10.08 -4.43 -5.41
C GLY A 14 9.51 -3.31 -6.27
N ARG A 15 9.39 -3.56 -7.58
CA ARG A 15 9.01 -2.50 -8.53
C ARG A 15 7.51 -2.27 -8.51
N VAL A 16 7.11 -1.13 -7.94
CA VAL A 16 5.71 -0.69 -7.89
C VAL A 16 5.30 -0.12 -9.25
N SER A 17 4.32 -0.77 -9.87
CA SER A 17 3.71 -0.34 -11.14
C SER A 17 2.73 0.81 -10.91
N ARG A 18 1.90 0.72 -9.86
CA ARG A 18 0.86 1.72 -9.57
C ARG A 18 0.54 1.81 -8.09
N VAL A 19 0.29 3.02 -7.62
CA VAL A 19 -0.31 3.28 -6.31
C VAL A 19 -1.61 4.03 -6.54
N PHE A 20 -2.66 3.65 -5.83
CA PHE A 20 -3.96 4.33 -5.87
C PHE A 20 -4.53 4.46 -4.46
N ILE A 21 -4.60 5.68 -3.94
CA ILE A 21 -5.21 5.96 -2.65
C ILE A 21 -6.71 6.12 -2.85
N ALA A 22 -7.51 5.30 -2.18
CA ALA A 22 -8.96 5.45 -2.20
C ALA A 22 -9.33 6.73 -1.45
N ARG A 23 -9.78 7.75 -2.19
CA ARG A 23 -10.34 8.98 -1.64
C ARG A 23 -11.83 9.04 -1.92
N ASP A 24 -12.57 9.62 -0.99
CA ASP A 24 -13.98 9.91 -1.18
C ASP A 24 -14.16 10.99 -2.24
N LYS A 25 -15.04 10.76 -3.22
CA LYS A 25 -15.19 11.67 -4.37
C LYS A 25 -15.87 12.98 -4.01
N MET A 26 -16.64 13.02 -2.93
CA MET A 26 -17.34 14.24 -2.50
C MET A 26 -16.50 15.06 -1.54
N THR A 27 -15.84 14.42 -0.59
CA THR A 27 -15.09 15.11 0.49
C THR A 27 -13.59 15.20 0.22
N ASN A 28 -13.08 14.51 -0.81
CA ASN A 28 -11.66 14.30 -1.10
C ASN A 28 -10.86 13.66 0.04
N GLN A 29 -11.52 13.18 1.09
CA GLN A 29 -10.84 12.59 2.24
C GLN A 29 -10.42 11.15 1.95
N PRO A 30 -9.24 10.72 2.45
CA PRO A 30 -8.81 9.34 2.30
C PRO A 30 -9.75 8.39 3.04
N LYS A 31 -10.18 7.32 2.36
CA LYS A 31 -11.06 6.29 2.94
C LYS A 31 -10.34 5.33 3.90
N GLY A 32 -9.04 5.55 4.15
CA GLY A 32 -8.24 4.72 5.03
C GLY A 32 -7.62 3.47 4.38
N PHE A 33 -7.70 3.32 3.06
CA PHE A 33 -7.04 2.24 2.33
C PHE A 33 -6.46 2.72 0.99
N ALA A 34 -5.50 1.96 0.48
CA ALA A 34 -4.85 2.20 -0.79
C ALA A 34 -4.57 0.87 -1.49
N PHE A 35 -4.49 0.91 -2.81
CA PHE A 35 -4.11 -0.21 -3.66
C PHE A 35 -2.71 0.02 -4.19
N VAL A 36 -1.87 -1.00 -4.06
CA VAL A 36 -0.52 -1.01 -4.62
C VAL A 36 -0.42 -2.17 -5.58
N THR A 37 -0.03 -1.89 -6.81
CA THR A 37 0.18 -2.88 -7.87
C THR A 37 1.67 -3.01 -8.12
N TYR A 38 2.19 -4.22 -7.95
CA TYR A 38 3.57 -4.56 -8.33
C TYR A 38 3.64 -5.06 -9.77
N GLU A 39 4.82 -4.93 -10.39
CA GLU A 39 5.09 -5.56 -11.68
C GLU A 39 5.23 -7.08 -11.57
N MET A 40 5.82 -7.57 -10.47
CA MET A 40 6.01 -9.00 -10.21
C MET A 40 5.13 -9.50 -9.06
N ARG A 41 4.56 -10.69 -9.24
CA ARG A 41 3.74 -11.36 -8.20
C ARG A 41 4.57 -11.66 -6.95
N GLU A 42 5.84 -12.05 -7.14
CA GLU A 42 6.76 -12.40 -6.06
C GLU A 42 7.12 -11.19 -5.17
N ASP A 43 7.14 -9.98 -5.74
CA ASP A 43 7.33 -8.74 -4.98
C ASP A 43 6.11 -8.47 -4.10
N ALA A 44 4.90 -8.68 -4.63
CA ALA A 44 3.67 -8.54 -3.87
C ALA A 44 3.56 -9.58 -2.73
N GLU A 45 3.97 -10.82 -2.96
CA GLU A 45 4.05 -11.87 -1.92
C GLU A 45 5.00 -11.44 -0.78
N ARG A 46 6.19 -10.96 -1.14
CA ARG A 46 7.18 -10.44 -0.17
C ARG A 46 6.65 -9.22 0.58
N ALA A 47 5.91 -8.34 -0.08
CA ALA A 47 5.35 -7.14 0.52
C ALA A 47 4.30 -7.50 1.56
N ILE A 48 3.41 -8.44 1.26
CA ILE A 48 2.42 -8.95 2.22
C ILE A 48 3.15 -9.59 3.40
N ALA A 49 4.15 -10.45 3.17
CA ALA A 49 4.87 -11.12 4.24
C ALA A 49 5.64 -10.16 5.18
N LYS A 50 6.22 -9.07 4.64
CA LYS A 50 7.03 -8.12 5.42
C LYS A 50 6.23 -6.95 6.01
N LEU A 51 5.26 -6.41 5.26
CA LEU A 51 4.57 -5.18 5.61
C LEU A 51 3.22 -5.43 6.29
N ASN A 52 2.64 -6.62 6.19
CA ASN A 52 1.40 -6.92 6.89
C ASN A 52 1.64 -7.02 8.41
N GLY A 53 0.84 -6.30 9.19
CA GLY A 53 0.92 -6.28 10.64
C GLY A 53 1.98 -5.35 11.22
N ILE A 54 2.75 -4.63 10.39
CA ILE A 54 3.72 -3.65 10.91
C ILE A 54 2.98 -2.43 11.47
N ARG A 55 3.42 -1.95 12.63
CA ARG A 55 2.97 -0.66 13.17
C ARG A 55 3.80 0.46 12.56
N LYS A 56 3.15 1.36 11.82
CA LYS A 56 3.73 2.62 11.37
C LYS A 56 2.98 3.75 12.09
N HIS A 57 3.68 4.52 12.93
CA HIS A 57 3.08 5.51 13.82
C HIS A 57 1.96 4.90 14.70
N HIS A 58 0.73 5.41 14.59
CA HIS A 58 -0.45 4.96 15.32
C HIS A 58 -1.32 3.98 14.52
N MET A 59 -0.85 3.52 13.36
CA MET A 59 -1.62 2.66 12.47
C MET A 59 -0.93 1.30 12.31
N VAL A 60 -1.70 0.22 12.35
CA VAL A 60 -1.27 -1.10 11.93
C VAL A 60 -1.57 -1.22 10.44
N LEU A 61 -0.55 -1.49 9.63
CA LEU A 61 -0.73 -1.71 8.21
C LEU A 61 -1.31 -3.10 7.98
N LYS A 62 -2.47 -3.17 7.32
CA LYS A 62 -3.03 -4.40 6.81
C LYS A 62 -2.72 -4.48 5.32
N VAL A 63 -1.94 -5.48 4.92
CA VAL A 63 -1.55 -5.71 3.53
C VAL A 63 -2.08 -7.07 3.12
N GLU A 64 -2.97 -7.09 2.14
CA GLU A 64 -3.65 -8.30 1.67
C GLU A 64 -3.82 -8.26 0.16
N TRP A 65 -4.07 -9.44 -0.43
CA TRP A 65 -4.43 -9.52 -1.85
C TRP A 65 -5.78 -8.87 -2.09
N THR A 66 -5.85 -7.98 -3.07
CA THR A 66 -7.13 -7.51 -3.59
C THR A 66 -7.70 -8.57 -4.53
N ARG A 67 -9.01 -8.86 -4.37
CA ARG A 67 -9.79 -9.68 -5.29
C ARG A 67 -10.30 -8.85 -6.47
#